data_AF-A0AA97AVK5-F1
#
_entry.id   AF-A0AA97AVK5-F1
#
_cell.length_a   1.000
_cell.length_b   1.000
_cell.length_c   1.000
_cell.angle_alpha   90.00
_cell.angle_beta   90.00
_cell.angle_gamma   90.00
#
_symmetry.space_group_name_H-M   'P 1'
#
loop_
_entity.id
_entity.type
_entity.pdbx_description
1 polymer ?
#
loop_
_entity_poly.entity_id
_entity_poly.type
_entity_poly.pdbx_seq_one_letter_code
_entity_poly.pdbx_strand_id
1 'polypeptide(L)'
;MKRIISLASASIICASCATVKTVNPKDNQVDIAHRGQKSYCESIPRVYSGTSYSFCLMNSEPSQTVNTGSTLNHIPLEAIDAVFSVAADTIVLPYTVMTQAKHGNIKVN
;
A
#
# COMPACT_ATOMS: atom_id res chain seq x y z
N MET A 1 12.81 5.89 26.17
CA MET A 1 11.80 6.56 25.31
C MET A 1 12.34 6.92 23.93
N LYS A 2 13.37 7.77 23.79
CA LYS A 2 13.88 8.18 22.46
C LYS A 2 14.35 7.03 21.55
N ARG A 3 14.99 5.99 22.12
CA ARG A 3 15.37 4.78 21.39
C ARG A 3 14.18 3.93 20.93
N ILE A 4 13.11 3.86 21.74
CA ILE A 4 11.90 3.10 21.40
C ILE A 4 11.16 3.78 20.24
N ILE A 5 11.11 5.13 20.23
CA ILE A 5 10.51 5.90 19.14
C ILE A 5 11.30 5.67 17.83
N SER A 6 12.63 5.71 17.86
CA SER A 6 13.45 5.45 16.67
C SER A 6 13.36 4.01 16.15
N LEU A 7 13.27 3.00 17.04
CA LEU A 7 13.05 1.62 16.62
C LEU A 7 11.65 1.44 16.04
N ALA A 8 10.61 1.98 16.68
CA ALA A 8 9.23 1.88 16.21
C ALA A 8 9.05 2.56 14.84
N SER A 9 9.64 3.74 14.63
CA SER A 9 9.60 4.41 13.32
C SER A 9 10.31 3.60 12.25
N ALA A 10 11.45 2.98 12.55
CA ALA A 10 12.18 2.15 11.59
C ALA A 10 11.39 0.87 11.25
N SER A 11 10.74 0.25 12.23
CA SER A 11 9.89 -0.93 12.02
C SER A 11 8.65 -0.64 11.19
N ILE A 12 7.99 0.50 11.41
CA ILE A 12 6.81 0.91 10.61
C ILE A 12 7.21 1.16 9.15
N ILE A 13 8.36 1.79 8.92
CA ILE A 13 8.89 2.00 7.56
C ILE A 13 9.20 0.66 6.87
N CYS A 14 9.78 -0.30 7.59
CA CYS A 14 10.02 -1.64 7.04
C CYS A 14 8.73 -2.43 6.74
N ALA A 15 7.63 -2.13 7.43
CA ALA A 15 6.37 -2.87 7.34
C ALA A 15 5.31 -2.25 6.43
N SER A 16 5.53 -1.03 5.92
CA SER A 16 4.55 -0.29 5.10
C SER A 16 5.05 -0.19 3.65
N CYS A 17 5.24 -1.33 3.01
CA CYS A 17 5.81 -1.40 1.66
C CYS A 17 4.90 -0.73 0.64
N ALA A 18 3.58 -0.82 0.83
CA ALA A 18 2.59 -0.16 -0.02
C ALA A 18 2.71 1.37 0.02
N THR A 19 2.71 2.00 1.19
CA THR A 19 2.85 3.47 1.31
C THR A 19 4.13 3.98 0.66
N VAL A 20 5.27 3.28 0.82
CA VAL A 20 6.54 3.67 0.18
C VAL A 20 6.44 3.65 -1.35
N LYS A 21 5.71 2.68 -1.92
CA LYS A 21 5.48 2.59 -3.38
C LYS A 21 4.56 3.69 -3.90
N THR A 22 3.55 4.09 -3.11
CA THR A 22 2.46 4.96 -3.59
C THR A 22 2.57 6.42 -3.18
N VAL A 23 3.41 6.77 -2.19
CA VAL A 23 3.53 8.15 -1.70
C VAL A 23 4.01 9.12 -2.79
N ASN A 24 4.90 8.66 -3.66
CA ASN A 24 5.40 9.44 -4.80
C ASN A 24 5.60 8.52 -6.02
N PRO A 25 4.52 8.15 -6.71
CA PRO A 25 4.57 7.22 -7.81
C PRO A 25 5.19 7.89 -9.05
N LYS A 26 6.02 7.15 -9.77
CA LYS A 26 6.55 7.62 -11.06
C LYS A 26 5.39 7.75 -12.06
N ASP A 27 5.42 8.80 -12.87
CA ASP A 27 4.45 9.05 -13.95
C ASP A 27 2.97 9.02 -13.53
N ASN A 28 2.68 9.26 -12.24
CA ASN A 28 1.33 9.17 -11.69
C ASN A 28 0.67 7.78 -11.88
N GLN A 29 1.47 6.73 -11.90
CA GLN A 29 1.01 5.37 -12.14
C GLN A 29 1.65 4.39 -11.17
N VAL A 30 0.89 3.37 -10.78
CA VAL A 30 1.40 2.21 -10.04
C VAL A 30 0.88 0.93 -10.70
N ASP A 31 1.77 -0.04 -10.86
CA ASP A 31 1.39 -1.38 -11.27
C ASP A 31 1.01 -2.17 -10.02
N ILE A 32 -0.21 -2.69 -10.00
CA ILE A 32 -0.73 -3.52 -8.92
C ILE A 32 -1.04 -4.89 -9.49
N ALA A 33 -0.11 -5.81 -9.25
CA ALA A 33 -0.24 -7.20 -9.60
C ALA A 33 0.11 -8.10 -8.41
N HIS A 34 -0.74 -9.08 -8.14
CA HIS A 34 -0.50 -10.12 -7.15
C HIS A 34 -0.30 -11.46 -7.87
N ARG A 35 0.89 -12.05 -7.74
CA ARG A 35 1.23 -13.38 -8.29
C ARG A 35 0.93 -13.53 -9.80
N GLY A 36 1.23 -12.48 -10.57
CA GLY A 36 1.02 -12.45 -12.02
C GLY A 36 -0.39 -12.07 -12.46
N GLN A 37 -1.31 -11.87 -11.51
CA GLN A 37 -2.68 -11.43 -11.75
C GLN A 37 -2.82 -9.94 -11.48
N LYS A 38 -3.42 -9.20 -12.41
CA LYS A 38 -3.63 -7.76 -12.26
C LYS A 38 -4.77 -7.48 -11.27
N SER A 39 -4.67 -6.36 -10.57
CA SER A 39 -5.77 -5.82 -9.78
C SER A 39 -6.93 -5.36 -10.68
N TYR A 40 -8.16 -5.50 -10.19
CA TYR A 40 -9.36 -4.90 -10.83
C TYR A 40 -9.48 -3.39 -10.60
N CYS A 41 -8.62 -2.80 -9.76
CA CYS A 41 -8.62 -1.36 -9.55
C CYS A 41 -8.11 -0.61 -10.79
N GLU A 42 -8.81 0.46 -11.20
CA GLU A 42 -8.37 1.36 -12.28
C GLU A 42 -7.58 2.57 -11.75
N SER A 43 -7.88 3.02 -10.53
CA SER A 43 -7.18 4.12 -9.88
C SER A 43 -7.30 4.04 -8.35
N ILE A 44 -6.35 4.65 -7.65
CA ILE A 44 -6.37 4.80 -6.19
C ILE A 44 -6.17 6.27 -5.79
N PRO A 45 -6.75 6.72 -4.68
CA PRO A 45 -6.46 8.06 -4.14
C PRO A 45 -5.00 8.12 -3.63
N ARG A 46 -4.37 9.30 -3.67
CA ARG A 46 -3.07 9.57 -3.03
C ARG A 46 -3.17 9.60 -1.51
N VAL A 47 -4.28 10.12 -1.02
CA VAL A 47 -4.67 10.11 0.38
C VAL A 47 -5.00 8.67 0.77
N TYR A 48 -4.33 8.13 1.79
CA TYR A 48 -4.40 6.71 2.14
C TYR A 48 -4.07 5.75 0.98
N SER A 49 -3.10 6.15 0.15
CA SER A 49 -2.72 5.39 -1.04
C SER A 49 -2.10 4.03 -0.73
N GLY A 50 -1.31 3.91 0.34
CA GLY A 50 -0.73 2.62 0.72
C GLY A 50 -1.81 1.63 1.13
N THR A 51 -2.74 2.09 1.97
CA THR A 51 -3.90 1.29 2.38
C THR A 51 -4.74 0.87 1.17
N SER A 52 -5.02 1.80 0.25
CA SER A 52 -5.79 1.53 -0.97
C SER A 52 -5.08 0.52 -1.88
N TYR A 53 -3.75 0.62 -1.99
CA TYR A 53 -2.93 -0.33 -2.74
C TYR A 53 -3.01 -1.74 -2.17
N SER A 54 -2.92 -1.90 -0.85
CA SER A 54 -3.04 -3.22 -0.20
C SER A 54 -4.44 -3.82 -0.40
N PHE A 55 -5.51 -3.01 -0.38
CA PHE A 55 -6.85 -3.47 -0.74
C PHE A 55 -6.96 -3.89 -2.22
N CYS A 56 -6.39 -3.10 -3.13
CA CYS A 56 -6.36 -3.44 -4.55
C CYS A 56 -5.58 -4.72 -4.84
N LEU A 57 -4.50 -4.99 -4.10
CA LEU A 57 -3.79 -6.27 -4.18
C LEU A 57 -4.69 -7.44 -3.79
N MET A 58 -5.50 -7.31 -2.74
CA MET A 58 -6.46 -8.36 -2.35
C MET A 58 -7.62 -8.50 -3.35
N ASN A 59 -7.96 -7.43 -4.07
CA ASN A 59 -8.98 -7.42 -5.12
C ASN A 59 -8.38 -7.71 -6.51
N SER A 60 -7.41 -8.63 -6.59
CA SER A 60 -6.81 -9.07 -7.86
C SER A 60 -7.55 -10.26 -8.45
N GLU A 61 -7.36 -10.48 -9.75
CA GLU A 61 -7.95 -11.63 -10.44
C GLU A 61 -7.61 -12.96 -9.72
N PRO A 62 -8.60 -13.83 -9.46
CA PRO A 62 -8.38 -15.08 -8.75
C PRO A 62 -7.37 -15.94 -9.51
N SER A 63 -6.26 -16.31 -8.86
CA SER A 63 -5.35 -17.29 -9.45
C SER A 63 -6.03 -18.65 -9.50
N GLN A 64 -5.99 -19.32 -10.65
CA GLN A 64 -6.47 -20.70 -10.80
C GLN A 64 -5.64 -21.72 -10.00
N THR A 65 -4.48 -21.30 -9.45
CA THR A 65 -3.71 -22.10 -8.50
C THR A 65 -4.10 -21.72 -7.08
N VAL A 66 -4.40 -22.73 -6.24
CA VAL A 66 -4.66 -22.54 -4.80
C VAL A 66 -3.36 -22.15 -4.11
N ASN A 67 -3.00 -20.89 -4.29
CA ASN A 67 -1.76 -20.30 -3.85
C ASN A 67 -2.19 -19.15 -2.96
N THR A 68 -2.65 -19.49 -1.75
CA THR A 68 -2.77 -18.52 -0.66
C THR A 68 -1.44 -17.80 -0.53
N GLY A 69 -1.50 -16.47 -0.40
CA GLY A 69 -0.38 -15.55 -0.21
C GLY A 69 0.66 -16.01 0.82
N SER A 70 1.71 -15.23 1.00
CA SER A 70 2.49 -15.41 2.23
C SER A 70 1.58 -15.09 3.41
N THR A 71 1.36 -16.05 4.31
CA THR A 71 0.49 -15.88 5.49
C THR A 71 1.31 -15.98 6.76
N LEU A 72 1.04 -15.11 7.73
CA LEU A 72 1.50 -15.26 9.10
C LEU A 72 0.30 -15.61 9.98
N ASN A 73 0.34 -16.78 10.62
CA ASN A 73 -0.74 -17.24 11.49
C ASN A 73 -2.13 -17.17 10.82
N HIS A 74 -2.24 -17.67 9.58
CA HIS A 74 -3.44 -17.63 8.73
C HIS A 74 -3.89 -16.23 8.26
N ILE A 75 -3.15 -15.17 8.56
CA ILE A 75 -3.42 -13.81 8.10
C ILE A 75 -2.53 -13.50 6.88
N PRO A 76 -3.09 -13.07 5.73
CA PRO A 76 -2.30 -12.63 4.58
C PRO A 76 -1.37 -11.48 4.96
N LEU A 77 -0.11 -11.52 4.51
CA LEU A 77 0.85 -10.45 4.76
C LEU A 77 0.38 -9.10 4.20
N GLU A 78 -0.39 -9.12 3.11
CA GLU A 78 -0.99 -7.94 2.48
C GLU A 78 -1.98 -7.25 3.41
N ALA A 79 -2.73 -8.02 4.22
CA ALA A 79 -3.63 -7.48 5.22
C ALA A 79 -2.86 -6.88 6.41
N ILE A 80 -1.70 -7.45 6.75
CA ILE A 80 -0.83 -6.89 7.79
C ILE A 80 -0.20 -5.57 7.30
N ASP A 81 0.32 -5.56 6.07
CA ASP A 81 0.86 -4.37 5.41
C ASP A 81 -0.19 -3.25 5.27
N ALA A 82 -1.47 -3.59 5.04
CA ALA A 82 -2.57 -2.62 5.06
C ALA A 82 -2.67 -1.89 6.41
N VAL A 83 -2.58 -2.61 7.54
CA VAL A 83 -2.67 -2.01 8.88
C VAL A 83 -1.52 -1.05 9.14
N PHE A 84 -0.28 -1.45 8.80
CA PHE A 84 0.88 -0.57 8.95
C PHE A 84 0.81 0.64 7.99
N SER A 85 0.32 0.42 6.77
CA SER A 85 0.11 1.48 5.78
C SER A 85 -0.88 2.53 6.25
N VAL A 86 -1.89 2.21 7.07
CA VAL A 86 -2.78 3.23 7.68
C VAL A 86 -1.97 4.22 8.53
N ALA A 87 -1.05 3.72 9.36
CA ALA A 87 -0.21 4.58 10.19
C ALA A 87 0.77 5.40 9.34
N ALA A 88 1.43 4.76 8.37
CA ALA A 88 2.37 5.44 7.46
C ALA A 88 1.66 6.50 6.60
N ASP A 89 0.51 6.19 6.02
CA ASP A 89 -0.32 7.11 5.25
C ASP A 89 -0.77 8.30 6.08
N THR A 90 -1.09 8.09 7.37
CA THR A 90 -1.44 9.18 8.29
C THR A 90 -0.25 10.11 8.55
N ILE A 91 0.97 9.56 8.66
CA ILE A 91 2.20 10.35 8.82
C ILE A 91 2.46 11.21 7.57
N VAL A 92 2.27 10.65 6.37
CA VAL A 92 2.49 11.37 5.10
C VAL A 92 1.24 12.11 4.60
N LEU A 93 0.17 12.16 5.40
CA LEU A 93 -1.11 12.74 5.03
C LEU A 93 -1.01 14.21 4.58
N PRO A 94 -0.28 15.11 5.29
CA PRO A 94 -0.17 16.50 4.88
C PRO A 94 0.46 16.66 3.48
N TYR A 95 1.42 15.80 3.15
CA TYR A 95 2.05 15.78 1.83
C TYR A 95 1.11 15.21 0.77
N THR A 96 0.47 14.07 1.04
CA THR A 96 -0.40 13.38 0.07
C THR A 96 -1.69 14.14 -0.22
N VAL A 97 -2.26 14.89 0.72
CA VAL A 97 -3.40 15.79 0.48
C VAL A 97 -3.03 16.88 -0.52
N MET A 98 -1.84 17.48 -0.37
CA MET A 98 -1.38 18.54 -1.28
C MET A 98 -1.09 17.99 -2.69
N THR A 99 -0.55 16.78 -2.79
CA THR A 99 -0.29 16.17 -4.11
C THR A 99 -1.56 15.63 -4.76
N GLN A 100 -2.56 15.20 -3.99
CA GLN A 100 -3.90 14.83 -4.45
C GLN A 100 -4.57 16.00 -5.17
N ALA A 101 -4.57 17.19 -4.57
CA ALA A 101 -5.18 18.37 -5.20
C ALA A 101 -4.50 18.76 -6.52
N LYS A 102 -3.19 18.48 -6.67
CA LYS A 102 -2.41 18.84 -7.86
C LYS A 102 -2.49 17.83 -8.99
N HIS A 103 -2.47 16.53 -8.66
CA HIS A 103 -2.30 15.45 -9.66
C HIS A 103 -3.50 14.49 -9.73
N GLY A 104 -4.49 14.63 -8.86
CA GLY A 104 -5.65 13.74 -8.77
C GLY A 104 -5.28 12.34 -8.27
N ASN A 105 -6.04 11.34 -8.70
CA ASN A 105 -5.80 9.94 -8.36
C ASN A 105 -4.59 9.37 -9.08
N ILE A 106 -3.99 8.32 -8.51
CA ILE A 106 -2.94 7.53 -9.11
C ILE A 106 -3.61 6.50 -10.02
N LYS A 107 -3.15 6.39 -11.27
CA LYS A 107 -3.63 5.36 -12.19
C LYS A 107 -3.07 4.00 -11.79
N VAL A 108 -3.89 2.98 -11.92
CA VAL A 108 -3.49 1.59 -11.72
C VAL A 108 -3.47 0.90 -13.09
N ASN A 109 -2.37 0.22 -13.38
CA ASN A 109 -2.16 -0.58 -14.61
C ASN A 109 -2.29 0.20 -15.92
#